data_AF-A0A200QIC5-F1
#
_entry.id   AF-A0A200QIC5-F1
#
_cell.length_a   1.000
_cell.length_b   1.000
_cell.length_c   1.000
_cell.angle_alpha   90.00
_cell.angle_beta   90.00
_cell.angle_gamma   90.00
#
_symmetry.space_group_name_H-M   'P 1'
#
loop_
_entity.id
_entity.type
_entity.pdbx_description
1 polymer ?
#
loop_
_entity_poly.entity_id
_entity_poly.type
_entity_poly.pdbx_seq_one_letter_code
_entity_poly.pdbx_strand_id
1 'polypeptide(L)'
;MRRLNTSAEILEVMGAPLSGTDLRAYVMSAGGLRLKNFKPKLGGKRCFLIFPIRGSERKGLVSVEVKKKKGQYDMKLLAVDIPMTTGPDQRFFLIGDEEEYKVGGGLISELRDPIVKAMAAVKEFEALDQKEEEEDEERELEEAERKNREEIDKLEKGKIPRLLQFEMR
;
A
#
# COMPACT_ATOMS: atom_id res chain seq x y z
N MET A 1 12.74 6.69 -1.80
CA MET A 1 13.07 5.75 -0.71
C MET A 1 14.35 6.09 0.02
N ARG A 2 15.57 5.99 -0.57
CA ARG A 2 16.82 6.26 0.18
C ARG A 2 16.80 7.58 0.97
N ARG A 3 16.44 8.70 0.31
CA ARG A 3 16.32 10.03 0.96
C ARG A 3 15.29 10.08 2.10
N LEU A 4 14.20 9.31 1.99
CA LEU A 4 13.15 9.25 3.02
C LEU A 4 13.65 8.48 4.24
N ASN A 5 14.29 7.32 4.01
CA ASN A 5 14.89 6.49 5.06
C ASN A 5 16.17 7.07 5.70
N THR A 6 16.57 8.28 5.33
CA THR A 6 17.68 9.02 5.95
C THR A 6 17.22 10.32 6.61
N SER A 7 15.92 10.66 6.51
CA SER A 7 15.37 11.89 7.09
C SER A 7 14.93 11.61 8.52
N ALA A 8 15.64 12.17 9.51
CA ALA A 8 15.31 12.00 10.92
C ALA A 8 13.88 12.50 11.24
N GLU A 9 13.51 13.67 10.72
CA GLU A 9 12.18 14.28 10.93
C GLU A 9 11.03 13.37 10.48
N ILE A 10 11.14 12.75 9.31
CA ILE A 10 10.11 11.82 8.84
C ILE A 10 10.12 10.55 9.69
N LEU A 11 11.31 10.00 9.97
CA LEU A 11 11.44 8.74 10.69
C LEU A 11 10.94 8.83 12.14
N GLU A 12 11.09 9.99 12.77
CA GLU A 12 10.56 10.26 14.11
C GLU A 12 9.03 10.19 14.15
N VAL A 13 8.36 10.72 13.12
CA VAL A 13 6.89 10.76 13.06
C VAL A 13 6.30 9.44 12.54
N MET A 14 6.94 8.82 11.55
CA MET A 14 6.40 7.64 10.87
C MET A 14 6.89 6.31 11.43
N GLY A 15 8.02 6.32 12.15
CA GLY A 15 8.72 5.12 12.58
C GLY A 15 9.56 4.49 11.46
N ALA A 16 10.70 3.89 11.83
CA ALA A 16 11.65 3.28 10.91
C ALA A 16 11.48 1.75 10.82
N PRO A 17 11.83 1.11 9.69
CA PRO A 17 12.15 1.71 8.40
C PRO A 17 10.88 2.05 7.60
N LEU A 18 10.99 3.01 6.68
CA LEU A 18 9.94 3.30 5.71
C LEU A 18 10.01 2.32 4.56
N SER A 19 8.88 1.67 4.29
CA SER A 19 8.63 0.85 3.11
C SER A 19 7.69 1.57 2.14
N GLY A 20 7.87 1.36 0.85
CA GLY A 20 6.94 1.84 -0.17
C GLY A 20 5.95 0.73 -0.52
N THR A 21 4.82 1.10 -1.12
CA THR A 21 3.86 0.15 -1.68
C THR A 21 4.05 -0.01 -3.19
N ASP A 22 3.33 -0.97 -3.77
CA ASP A 22 3.25 -1.17 -5.22
C ASP A 22 2.29 -0.18 -5.89
N LEU A 23 1.32 0.36 -5.15
CA LEU A 23 0.46 1.44 -5.62
C LEU A 23 1.28 2.69 -5.91
N ARG A 24 1.25 3.18 -7.16
CA ARG A 24 1.89 4.44 -7.59
C ARG A 24 1.10 5.05 -8.73
N ALA A 25 0.99 6.38 -8.75
CA ALA A 25 0.53 7.10 -9.93
C ALA A 25 1.62 8.06 -10.41
N TYR A 26 1.75 8.18 -11.74
CA TYR A 26 2.65 9.16 -12.32
C TYR A 26 2.03 9.82 -13.54
N VAL A 27 2.42 11.07 -13.76
CA VAL A 27 2.06 11.85 -14.94
C VAL A 27 3.32 12.47 -15.51
N MET A 28 3.52 12.31 -16.82
CA MET A 28 4.64 12.90 -17.53
C MET A 28 4.17 14.05 -18.41
N SER A 29 4.87 15.19 -18.35
CA SER A 29 4.66 16.25 -19.33
C SER A 29 5.30 15.86 -20.66
N ALA A 30 4.61 16.15 -21.76
CA ALA A 30 5.02 15.75 -23.10
C ALA A 30 6.39 16.32 -23.53
N GLY A 31 6.84 17.44 -22.92
CA GLY A 31 8.10 18.11 -23.28
C GLY A 31 8.05 18.62 -24.73
N GLY A 32 7.20 19.62 -24.97
CA GLY A 32 6.97 20.16 -26.32
C GLY A 32 8.12 21.01 -26.87
N LEU A 33 8.15 21.14 -28.19
CA LEU A 33 8.98 22.11 -28.91
C LEU A 33 8.43 23.53 -28.60
N ARG A 34 9.27 24.39 -28.05
CA ARG A 34 8.92 25.80 -27.77
C ARG A 34 9.86 26.71 -28.54
N LEU A 35 9.31 27.71 -29.23
CA LEU A 35 10.12 28.80 -29.78
C LEU A 35 10.43 29.78 -28.64
N LYS A 36 11.71 30.01 -28.33
CA LYS A 36 12.15 31.11 -27.45
C LYS A 36 13.15 31.95 -28.24
N ASN A 37 12.80 33.22 -28.49
CA ASN A 37 13.61 34.15 -29.29
C ASN A 37 13.90 33.61 -30.71
N PHE A 38 12.86 33.13 -31.42
CA PHE A 38 12.99 32.50 -32.75
C PHE A 38 13.92 31.29 -32.84
N LYS A 39 14.38 30.75 -31.70
CA LYS A 39 15.15 29.50 -31.64
C LYS A 39 14.27 28.37 -31.10
N PRO A 40 14.15 27.24 -31.82
CA PRO A 40 13.44 26.08 -31.31
C PRO A 40 14.21 25.51 -30.11
N LYS A 41 13.53 25.37 -28.98
CA LYS A 41 14.01 24.71 -27.77
C LYS A 41 13.11 23.54 -27.45
N LEU A 42 13.67 22.35 -27.30
CA LEU A 42 12.95 21.26 -26.67
C LEU A 42 12.79 21.57 -25.18
N GLY A 43 11.54 21.60 -24.70
CA GLY A 43 11.26 21.64 -23.28
C GLY A 43 11.67 20.33 -22.60
N GLY A 44 12.36 20.42 -21.46
CA GLY A 44 12.61 19.23 -20.63
C GLY A 44 11.29 18.65 -20.12
N LYS A 45 11.15 17.33 -20.19
CA LYS A 45 9.99 16.59 -19.64
C LYS A 45 10.00 16.68 -18.12
N ARG A 46 8.82 16.83 -17.51
CA ARG A 46 8.60 16.70 -16.06
C ARG A 46 7.88 15.39 -15.78
N CYS A 47 8.17 14.76 -14.67
CA CYS A 47 7.46 13.61 -14.14
C CYS A 47 6.98 13.98 -12.74
N PHE A 48 5.68 13.86 -12.53
CA PHE A 48 5.03 13.94 -11.23
C PHE A 48 4.74 12.50 -10.83
N LEU A 49 5.20 12.10 -9.65
CA LEU A 49 5.03 10.76 -9.11
C LEU A 49 4.46 10.89 -7.70
N ILE A 50 3.41 10.13 -7.42
CA ILE A 50 2.80 10.05 -6.10
C ILE A 50 2.68 8.58 -5.69
N PHE A 51 3.03 8.26 -4.45
CA PHE A 51 2.93 6.88 -3.95
C PHE A 51 2.83 6.82 -2.42
N PRO A 52 2.10 5.83 -1.86
CA PRO A 52 2.06 5.60 -0.43
C PRO A 52 3.40 5.07 0.11
N ILE A 53 3.66 5.43 1.36
CA ILE A 53 4.71 4.82 2.19
C ILE A 53 4.15 4.43 3.55
N ARG A 54 4.79 3.46 4.20
CA ARG A 54 4.46 2.95 5.52
C ARG A 54 5.71 2.94 6.39
N GLY A 55 5.61 3.50 7.59
CA GLY A 55 6.53 3.23 8.69
C GLY A 55 5.89 2.32 9.74
N SER A 56 6.59 2.07 10.83
CA SER A 56 6.08 1.23 11.93
C SER A 56 4.91 1.88 12.67
N GLU A 57 4.89 3.21 12.74
CA GLU A 57 3.88 3.98 13.48
C GLU A 57 2.76 4.49 12.56
N ARG A 58 3.10 4.97 11.36
CA ARG A 58 2.14 5.68 10.49
C ARG A 58 2.32 5.37 9.00
N LYS A 59 1.24 5.59 8.25
CA LYS A 59 1.24 5.64 6.78
C LYS A 59 1.35 7.09 6.32
N GLY A 60 1.83 7.31 5.11
CA GLY A 60 1.94 8.63 4.50
C GLY A 60 1.93 8.54 2.98
N LEU A 61 1.91 9.70 2.34
CA LEU A 61 1.86 9.84 0.89
C LEU A 61 3.04 10.67 0.41
N VAL A 62 3.82 10.14 -0.51
CA VAL A 62 5.00 10.83 -1.06
C VAL A 62 4.64 11.47 -2.37
N SER A 63 4.98 12.73 -2.50
CA SER A 63 4.82 13.53 -3.71
C SER A 63 6.20 13.91 -4.26
N VAL A 64 6.45 13.59 -5.52
CA VAL A 64 7.75 13.81 -6.18
C VAL A 64 7.55 14.55 -7.49
N GLU A 65 8.33 15.60 -7.70
CA GLU A 65 8.48 16.24 -9.01
C GLU A 65 9.93 16.06 -9.49
N VAL A 66 10.10 15.59 -10.72
CA VAL A 66 11.41 15.45 -11.36
C VAL A 66 11.39 16.09 -12.73
N LYS A 67 12.41 16.86 -13.06
CA LYS A 67 12.61 17.46 -14.39
C LYS A 67 13.82 16.84 -15.09
N LYS A 68 13.62 16.31 -16.29
CA LYS A 68 14.74 15.84 -17.13
C LYS A 68 15.45 17.02 -17.78
N LYS A 69 16.76 17.15 -17.54
CA LYS A 69 17.65 18.17 -18.12
C LYS A 69 18.92 17.51 -18.63
N LYS A 70 19.20 17.61 -19.93
CA LYS A 70 20.45 17.12 -20.56
C LYS A 70 20.84 15.69 -20.13
N GLY A 71 19.87 14.77 -20.08
CA GLY A 71 20.11 13.37 -19.70
C GLY A 71 20.09 13.10 -18.19
N GLN A 72 20.08 14.14 -17.34
CA GLN A 72 20.00 14.01 -15.88
C GLN A 72 18.58 14.30 -15.37
N TYR A 73 18.26 13.73 -14.21
CA TYR A 73 17.01 13.95 -13.50
C TYR A 73 17.25 14.90 -12.33
N ASP A 74 16.64 16.08 -12.42
CA ASP A 74 16.71 17.14 -11.42
C ASP A 74 15.43 17.08 -10.58
N MET A 75 15.54 16.57 -9.36
CA MET A 75 14.42 16.46 -8.41
C MET A 75 14.06 17.86 -7.93
N LYS A 76 12.84 18.28 -8.22
CA LYS A 76 12.29 19.60 -7.87
C LYS A 76 11.48 19.59 -6.60
N LEU A 77 10.81 18.47 -6.33
CA LEU A 77 10.01 18.29 -5.14
C LEU A 77 10.22 16.89 -4.58
N LEU A 78 10.34 16.81 -3.27
CA LEU A 78 10.17 15.59 -2.49
C LEU A 78 9.44 15.97 -1.21
N ALA A 79 8.14 15.72 -1.17
CA ALA A 79 7.28 16.00 -0.04
C ALA A 79 6.63 14.73 0.50
N VAL A 80 6.33 14.72 1.79
CA VAL A 80 5.59 13.64 2.46
C VAL A 80 4.41 14.24 3.23
N ASP A 81 3.22 13.77 2.89
CA ASP A 81 1.98 14.05 3.62
C ASP A 81 1.71 12.92 4.61
N ILE A 82 1.63 13.26 5.89
CA ILE A 82 1.33 12.33 6.98
C ILE A 82 -0.03 12.72 7.56
N PRO A 83 -1.07 11.88 7.39
CA PRO A 83 -2.35 12.12 8.02
C PRO A 83 -2.21 12.05 9.55
N MET A 84 -2.73 13.07 10.23
CA MET A 84 -2.69 13.15 11.68
C MET A 84 -4.00 12.59 12.26
N THR A 85 -3.93 11.90 13.39
CA THR A 85 -5.11 11.40 14.11
C THR A 85 -5.97 12.54 14.66
N THR A 86 -5.34 13.66 15.00
CA THR A 86 -5.99 14.88 15.49
C THR A 86 -5.30 16.09 14.87
N GLY A 87 -6.10 17.00 14.31
CA GLY A 87 -5.59 18.21 13.64
C GLY A 87 -5.35 18.02 12.14
N PRO A 88 -4.79 19.03 11.46
CA PRO A 88 -4.52 18.96 10.03
C PRO A 88 -3.39 17.98 9.73
N ASP A 89 -3.42 17.41 8.53
CA ASP A 89 -2.32 16.62 8.00
C ASP A 89 -1.01 17.41 8.02
N GLN A 90 0.09 16.73 8.33
CA GLN A 90 1.41 17.34 8.35
C GLN A 90 2.13 17.07 7.03
N ARG A 91 2.67 18.13 6.41
CA ARG A 91 3.49 18.04 5.21
C ARG A 91 4.94 18.36 5.51
N PHE A 92 5.83 17.44 5.16
CA PHE A 92 7.27 17.62 5.23
C PHE A 92 7.86 17.81 3.84
N PHE A 93 8.68 18.84 3.65
CA PHE A 93 9.41 19.08 2.41
C PHE A 93 10.88 18.75 2.60
N LEU A 94 11.36 17.69 1.96
CA LEU A 94 12.79 17.34 1.93
C LEU A 94 13.52 18.08 0.81
N ILE A 95 12.81 18.39 -0.27
CA ILE A 95 13.29 19.13 -1.43
C ILE A 95 12.12 19.95 -1.96
N GLY A 96 12.39 21.21 -2.30
CA GLY A 96 11.38 22.17 -2.75
C GLY A 96 10.55 22.69 -1.59
N ASP A 97 9.44 23.34 -1.91
CA ASP A 97 8.51 23.90 -0.94
C ASP A 97 7.04 23.83 -1.43
N GLU A 98 6.16 24.57 -0.74
CA GLU A 98 4.74 24.64 -1.06
C GLU A 98 4.45 25.31 -2.42
N GLU A 99 5.33 26.19 -2.90
CA GLU A 99 5.21 26.74 -4.26
C GLU A 99 5.54 25.67 -5.30
N GLU A 100 6.62 24.91 -5.09
CA GLU A 100 6.92 23.75 -5.95
C GLU A 100 5.82 22.69 -5.92
N TYR A 101 5.18 22.47 -4.77
CA TYR A 101 4.06 21.54 -4.64
C TYR A 101 2.87 21.91 -5.54
N LYS A 102 2.64 23.22 -5.74
CA LYS A 102 1.54 23.75 -6.58
C LYS A 102 1.89 23.81 -8.06
N VAL A 103 3.15 23.55 -8.45
CA VAL A 103 3.57 23.55 -9.86
C VAL A 103 2.78 22.53 -10.68
N GLY A 104 2.50 22.88 -11.93
CA GLY A 104 1.70 22.03 -12.81
C GLY A 104 0.19 22.17 -12.58
N GLY A 105 -0.24 23.28 -11.95
CA GLY A 105 -1.65 23.56 -11.69
C GLY A 105 -2.21 22.76 -10.52
N GLY A 106 -1.35 22.34 -9.57
CA GLY A 106 -1.78 21.47 -8.47
C GLY A 106 -2.02 20.02 -8.87
N LEU A 107 -1.43 19.55 -9.99
CA LEU A 107 -1.59 18.18 -10.49
C LEU A 107 -1.32 17.10 -9.42
N ILE A 108 -0.38 17.35 -8.50
CA ILE A 108 -0.11 16.43 -7.39
C ILE A 108 -1.32 16.33 -6.45
N SER A 109 -2.00 17.45 -6.16
CA SER A 109 -3.24 17.47 -5.39
C SER A 109 -4.34 16.68 -6.09
N GLU A 110 -4.48 16.81 -7.41
CA GLU A 110 -5.47 16.05 -8.20
C GLU A 110 -5.23 14.54 -8.15
N LEU A 111 -3.96 14.11 -8.07
CA LEU A 111 -3.61 12.69 -7.96
C LEU A 111 -3.77 12.14 -6.54
N ARG A 112 -3.95 13.00 -5.53
CA ARG A 112 -4.02 12.58 -4.13
C ARG A 112 -5.27 11.75 -3.85
N ASP A 113 -6.44 12.27 -4.18
CA ASP A 113 -7.71 11.65 -3.82
C ASP A 113 -7.89 10.25 -4.42
N PRO A 114 -7.58 10.00 -5.71
CA PRO A 114 -7.63 8.66 -6.27
C PRO A 114 -6.71 7.68 -5.55
N ILE A 115 -5.51 8.13 -5.12
CA ILE A 115 -4.56 7.27 -4.40
C ILE A 115 -5.04 6.96 -3.00
N VAL A 116 -5.56 7.96 -2.27
CA VAL A 116 -6.11 7.74 -0.93
C VAL A 116 -7.29 6.76 -0.99
N LYS A 117 -8.17 6.92 -1.98
CA LYS A 117 -9.29 6.00 -2.20
C LYS A 117 -8.80 4.57 -2.52
N ALA A 118 -7.79 4.44 -3.38
CA ALA A 118 -7.18 3.14 -3.68
C ALA A 118 -6.54 2.50 -2.45
N MET A 119 -5.88 3.29 -1.58
CA MET A 119 -5.34 2.79 -0.31
C MET A 119 -6.43 2.29 0.65
N ALA A 120 -7.58 2.95 0.70
CA ALA A 120 -8.71 2.51 1.51
C ALA A 120 -9.28 1.18 0.99
N ALA A 121 -9.47 1.06 -0.33
CA ALA A 121 -9.95 -0.17 -0.95
C ALA A 121 -9.00 -1.36 -0.70
N VAL A 122 -7.67 -1.16 -0.80
CA VAL A 122 -6.69 -2.22 -0.48
C VAL A 122 -6.86 -2.72 0.97
N LYS A 123 -7.08 -1.81 1.92
CA LYS A 123 -7.32 -2.18 3.32
C LYS A 123 -8.62 -2.97 3.51
N GLU A 124 -9.66 -2.62 2.75
CA GLU A 124 -10.94 -3.34 2.79
C GLU A 124 -10.79 -4.75 2.24
N PHE A 125 -10.04 -4.94 1.15
CA PHE A 125 -9.73 -6.27 0.61
C PHE A 125 -8.93 -7.11 1.60
N GLU A 126 -7.87 -6.55 2.20
CA GLU A 126 -7.08 -7.26 3.23
C GLU A 126 -7.95 -7.73 4.41
N ALA A 127 -8.97 -6.97 4.80
CA ALA A 127 -9.87 -7.34 5.90
C ALA A 127 -10.91 -8.41 5.48
N LEU A 128 -11.34 -8.40 4.22
CA LEU A 128 -12.22 -9.44 3.68
C LEU A 128 -11.46 -10.77 3.54
N ASP A 129 -10.24 -10.74 3.00
CA ASP A 129 -9.40 -11.92 2.84
C ASP A 129 -9.15 -12.60 4.20
N GLN A 130 -8.84 -11.83 5.25
CA GLN A 130 -8.68 -12.36 6.62
C GLN A 130 -9.95 -13.04 7.14
N LYS A 131 -11.12 -12.45 6.88
CA LYS A 131 -12.40 -13.02 7.31
C LYS A 131 -12.72 -14.32 6.57
N GLU A 132 -12.40 -14.37 5.28
CA GLU A 132 -12.57 -15.59 4.47
C GLU A 132 -11.63 -16.70 4.95
N GLU A 133 -10.37 -16.38 5.28
CA GLU A 133 -9.42 -17.32 5.87
C GLU A 133 -9.93 -17.88 7.21
N GLU A 134 -10.43 -17.03 8.11
CA GLU A 134 -11.01 -17.46 9.39
C GLU A 134 -12.25 -18.38 9.20
N GLU A 135 -13.14 -18.04 8.26
CA GLU A 135 -14.32 -18.86 7.94
C GLU A 135 -13.93 -20.22 7.34
N ASP A 136 -12.89 -20.27 6.51
CA ASP A 136 -12.35 -21.52 5.96
C ASP A 136 -11.73 -22.40 7.06
N GLU A 137 -10.94 -21.81 7.97
CA GLU A 137 -10.38 -22.52 9.12
C GLU A 137 -11.48 -23.12 10.02
N GLU A 138 -12.54 -22.36 10.32
CA GLU A 138 -13.68 -22.86 11.09
C GLU A 138 -14.38 -24.03 10.39
N ARG A 139 -14.63 -23.92 9.08
CA ARG A 139 -15.26 -25.00 8.30
C ARG A 139 -14.41 -26.26 8.29
N GLU A 140 -13.09 -26.14 8.12
CA GLU A 140 -12.18 -27.28 8.13
C GLU A 140 -12.16 -27.99 9.50
N LEU A 141 -12.20 -27.22 10.59
CA LEU A 141 -12.29 -27.76 11.95
C LEU A 141 -13.60 -28.51 12.18
N GLU A 142 -14.75 -27.93 11.78
CA GLU A 142 -16.06 -28.59 11.88
C GLU A 142 -16.10 -29.89 11.08
N GLU A 143 -15.55 -29.90 9.86
CA GLU A 143 -15.48 -31.10 9.03
C GLU A 143 -14.57 -32.18 9.65
N ALA A 144 -13.43 -31.79 10.21
CA ALA A 144 -12.51 -32.71 10.88
C ALA A 144 -13.18 -33.31 12.13
N GLU A 145 -13.89 -32.50 12.92
CA GLU A 145 -14.65 -32.98 14.07
C GLU A 145 -15.76 -33.94 13.63
N ARG A 146 -16.52 -33.62 12.57
CA ARG A 146 -17.57 -34.50 12.04
C ARG A 146 -16.99 -35.83 11.60
N LYS A 147 -15.90 -35.82 10.82
CA LYS A 147 -15.19 -37.04 10.37
C LYS A 147 -14.71 -37.87 11.57
N ASN A 148 -14.13 -37.23 12.58
CA ASN A 148 -13.67 -37.92 13.79
C ASN A 148 -14.84 -38.57 14.56
N ARG A 149 -15.97 -37.86 14.74
CA ARG A 149 -17.17 -38.44 15.36
C ARG A 149 -17.72 -39.63 14.57
N GLU A 150 -17.76 -39.53 13.24
CA GLU A 150 -18.19 -40.63 12.38
C GLU A 150 -17.26 -41.85 12.46
N GLU A 151 -15.94 -41.63 12.57
CA GLU A 151 -14.96 -42.71 12.76
C GLU A 151 -15.13 -43.39 14.13
N ILE A 152 -15.33 -42.61 15.20
CA ILE A 152 -15.60 -43.14 16.54
C ILE A 152 -16.89 -43.99 16.53
N ASP A 153 -17.99 -43.49 15.95
CA ASP A 153 -19.26 -44.21 15.87
C ASP A 153 -19.13 -45.52 15.07
N LYS A 154 -18.37 -45.53 13.95
CA LYS A 154 -18.06 -46.76 13.20
C LYS A 154 -17.27 -47.76 14.04
N LEU A 155 -16.29 -47.30 14.81
CA LEU A 155 -15.50 -48.17 15.69
C LEU A 155 -16.33 -48.74 16.84
N GLU A 156 -17.24 -47.97 17.43
CA GLU A 156 -18.16 -48.42 18.49
C GLU A 156 -19.18 -49.44 17.96
N LYS A 157 -19.85 -49.15 16.85
CA LYS A 157 -20.77 -50.07 16.18
C LYS A 157 -20.08 -51.32 15.62
N GLY A 158 -18.77 -51.26 15.34
CA GLY A 158 -17.95 -52.42 14.96
C GLY A 158 -17.48 -53.29 16.13
N LYS A 159 -17.46 -52.76 17.36
CA LYS A 159 -17.12 -53.50 18.60
C LYS A 159 -18.30 -54.30 19.16
N ILE A 160 -19.52 -53.78 19.02
CA ILE A 160 -20.77 -54.42 19.52
C ILE A 160 -21.05 -55.81 18.88
N PRO A 161 -20.79 -56.07 17.58
CA PRO A 161 -21.01 -57.37 16.96
C PRO A 161 -20.09 -58.49 17.45
N ARG A 162 -18.89 -58.18 18.00
CA ARG A 162 -17.95 -59.22 18.47
C ARG A 162 -18.20 -59.66 19.91
N LEU A 163 -18.77 -58.80 20.75
CA LEU A 163 -19.06 -59.15 22.15
C LEU A 163 -20.29 -60.07 22.28
N LEU A 164 -21.27 -59.94 21.38
CA LEU A 164 -22.46 -60.82 21.36
C LEU A 164 -22.21 -62.21 20.74
N GLN A 165 -21.04 -62.48 20.15
CA GLN A 165 -20.67 -63.81 19.65
C GLN A 165 -20.02 -64.72 20.72
N PHE A 166 -19.69 -64.19 21.91
CA PHE A 166 -19.01 -64.96 22.96
C PHE A 166 -19.95 -65.51 24.06
N GLU A 167 -21.24 -65.18 24.04
CA GLU A 167 -22.23 -65.67 25.03
C GLU A 167 -23.12 -66.82 24.52
N MET A 168 -22.89 -67.36 23.31
CA MET A 168 -23.62 -68.53 22.79
C MET A 168 -22.71 -69.74 22.53
N ARG A 169 -22.00 -70.21 23.56
CA ARG A 169 -21.37 -71.54 23.55
C ARG A 169 -21.51 -72.25 24.89
#